data_AF-A0A2N8PJM9-F1
#
_entry.id   AF-A0A2N8PJM9-F1
#
_cell.length_a   1.000
_cell.length_b   1.000
_cell.length_c   1.000
_cell.angle_alpha   90.00
_cell.angle_beta   90.00
_cell.angle_gamma   90.00
#
_symmetry.space_group_name_H-M   'P 1'
#
loop_
_entity.id
_entity.type
_entity.pdbx_description
1 polymer ?
#
loop_
_entity_poly.entity_id
_entity_poly.type
_entity_poly.pdbx_seq_one_letter_code
_entity_poly.pdbx_strand_id
1 'polypeptide(L)'
;MVLRQELEAIAAARGATLHYLLGPSDGPYDPLAPRALRDLLPDLPEHDVYLCGPPGMARAAAALEKAGVPASRIHSEQFTF
;
A
#
# COMPACT_ATOMS: atom_id res chain seq x y z
N MET A 1 7.43 -5.90 15.94
CA MET A 1 7.29 -6.04 14.47
C MET A 1 8.62 -6.49 13.93
N VAL A 2 8.61 -7.45 13.00
CA VAL A 2 9.82 -7.91 12.31
C VAL A 2 10.30 -6.81 11.34
N LEU A 3 11.61 -6.63 11.20
CA LEU A 3 12.28 -5.67 10.30
C LEU A 3 11.99 -4.17 10.51
N ARG A 4 11.47 -3.77 11.67
CA ARG A 4 11.09 -2.36 11.89
C ARG A 4 12.30 -1.42 11.75
N GLN A 5 13.37 -1.69 12.48
CA GLN A 5 14.53 -0.80 12.55
C GLN A 5 15.21 -0.68 11.19
N GLU A 6 15.27 -1.78 10.44
CA GLU A 6 15.83 -1.83 9.10
C GLU A 6 15.01 -0.98 8.11
N LEU A 7 13.68 -1.09 8.15
CA LEU A 7 12.80 -0.28 7.29
C LEU A 7 12.88 1.21 7.62
N GLU A 8 12.91 1.58 8.90
CA GLU A 8 13.08 2.97 9.34
C GLU A 8 14.43 3.53 8.88
N ALA A 9 15.52 2.75 8.99
CA ALA A 9 16.84 3.15 8.53
C ALA A 9 16.90 3.35 7.01
N ILE A 10 16.27 2.44 6.23
CA ILE A 10 16.19 2.57 4.76
C ILE A 10 15.38 3.81 4.38
N ALA A 11 14.24 4.04 5.05
CA ALA A 11 13.39 5.19 4.80
C ALA A 11 14.15 6.51 5.05
N ALA A 12 14.84 6.61 6.20
CA ALA A 12 15.66 7.76 6.54
C ALA A 12 16.80 7.99 5.53
N ALA A 13 17.52 6.92 5.14
CA ALA A 13 18.62 7.02 4.20
C ALA A 13 18.19 7.41 2.77
N ARG A 14 16.96 7.05 2.37
CA ARG A 14 16.43 7.32 1.03
C ARG A 14 15.50 8.53 0.95
N GLY A 15 15.20 9.18 2.08
CA GLY A 15 14.18 10.23 2.16
C GLY A 15 12.78 9.71 1.83
N ALA A 16 12.51 8.43 2.06
CA ALA A 16 11.21 7.83 1.82
C ALA A 16 10.30 8.00 3.04
N THR A 17 9.00 8.13 2.80
CA THR A 17 8.00 8.15 3.87
C THR A 17 7.53 6.74 4.17
N LEU A 18 7.54 6.36 5.45
CA LEU A 18 7.12 5.04 5.91
C LEU A 18 5.83 5.15 6.74
N HIS A 19 4.77 4.49 6.28
CA HIS A 19 3.49 4.41 6.98
C HIS A 19 3.24 2.99 7.49
N TYR A 20 2.97 2.86 8.79
CA TYR A 20 2.60 1.58 9.39
C TYR A 20 1.08 1.47 9.53
N LEU A 21 0.49 0.51 8.83
CA LEU A 21 -0.92 0.16 8.98
C LEU A 21 -1.03 -0.99 9.99
N LEU A 22 -1.46 -0.66 11.21
CA LEU A 22 -1.53 -1.60 12.34
C LEU A 22 -2.99 -1.88 12.70
N GLY A 23 -3.29 -3.15 12.94
CA GLY A 23 -4.62 -3.59 13.36
C GLY A 23 -5.05 -4.88 12.68
N PRO A 24 -6.23 -5.41 13.05
CA PRO A 24 -6.83 -6.55 12.37
C PRO A 24 -7.19 -6.19 10.92
N SER A 25 -6.94 -7.10 9.99
CA SER A 25 -7.22 -6.91 8.56
C SER A 25 -8.70 -7.00 8.19
N ASP A 26 -9.54 -7.46 9.11
CA ASP A 26 -11.00 -7.55 9.04
C ASP A 26 -11.70 -6.51 9.94
N GLY A 27 -10.95 -5.50 10.41
CA GLY A 27 -11.52 -4.39 11.16
C GLY A 27 -12.54 -3.57 10.35
N PRO A 28 -13.40 -2.77 11.02
CA PRO A 28 -14.42 -1.95 10.36
C PRO A 28 -13.82 -0.81 9.51
N TYR A 29 -12.55 -0.47 9.74
CA TYR A 29 -11.80 0.53 8.98
C TYR A 29 -10.77 -0.16 8.10
N ASP A 30 -10.87 0.05 6.79
CA ASP A 30 -9.90 -0.43 5.81
C ASP A 30 -8.97 0.72 5.39
N PRO A 31 -7.71 0.76 5.86
CA PRO A 31 -6.76 1.79 5.50
C PRO A 31 -6.32 1.74 4.03
N LEU A 32 -6.59 0.63 3.33
CA LEU A 32 -6.32 0.48 1.89
C LEU A 32 -7.56 0.80 1.04
N ALA A 33 -8.64 1.32 1.64
CA ALA A 33 -9.80 1.77 0.90
C ALA A 33 -9.45 2.99 0.01
N PRO A 34 -10.12 3.17 -1.15
CA PRO A 34 -9.78 4.23 -2.10
C PRO A 34 -9.77 5.65 -1.53
N ARG A 35 -10.66 5.93 -0.56
CA ARG A 35 -10.69 7.23 0.13
C ARG A 35 -9.47 7.43 1.01
N ALA A 36 -9.18 6.46 1.87
CA ALA A 36 -8.03 6.51 2.77
C ALA A 36 -6.69 6.65 2.00
N LEU A 37 -6.55 5.96 0.86
CA LEU A 37 -5.37 6.06 0.01
C LEU A 37 -5.18 7.46 -0.59
N ARG A 38 -6.27 8.12 -1.05
CA ARG A 38 -6.20 9.50 -1.57
C ARG A 38 -6.00 10.54 -0.48
N ASP A 39 -6.54 10.30 0.70
CA ASP A 39 -6.33 11.18 1.85
C ASP A 39 -4.86 11.11 2.32
N LEU A 40 -4.22 9.95 2.18
CA LEU A 40 -2.81 9.72 2.51
C LEU A 40 -1.86 10.27 1.42
N LEU A 41 -2.19 10.04 0.15
CA LEU A 41 -1.40 10.43 -1.03
C LEU A 41 -2.33 11.07 -2.08
N PRO A 42 -2.54 12.39 -2.04
CA PRO A 42 -3.44 13.07 -3.00
C PRO A 42 -2.99 12.96 -4.46
N ASP A 43 -1.69 12.82 -4.68
CA ASP A 43 -1.00 12.66 -5.96
C ASP A 43 -0.76 11.18 -6.33
N LEU A 44 -1.44 10.25 -5.66
CA LEU A 44 -1.34 8.80 -5.92
C LEU A 44 -1.50 8.41 -7.40
N PRO A 45 -2.38 9.02 -8.23
CA PRO A 45 -2.47 8.68 -9.66
C PRO A 45 -1.18 8.91 -10.46
N GLU A 46 -0.30 9.78 -9.96
CA GLU A 46 0.97 10.11 -10.62
C GLU A 46 2.08 9.08 -10.36
N HIS A 47 1.87 8.16 -9.41
CA HIS A 47 2.85 7.21 -8.91
C HIS A 47 2.73 5.82 -9.54
N ASP A 48 3.87 5.11 -9.63
CA ASP A 48 3.90 3.67 -9.87
C ASP A 48 3.74 2.93 -8.53
N VAL A 49 2.80 1.99 -8.47
CA VAL A 49 2.41 1.31 -7.24
C VAL A 49 2.76 -0.17 -7.32
N TYR A 50 3.60 -0.61 -6.40
CA TYR A 50 4.00 -2.01 -6.24
C TYR A 50 3.27 -2.61 -5.05
N LEU A 51 2.54 -3.69 -5.29
CA LEU A 51 1.75 -4.39 -4.30
C LEU A 51 2.21 -5.84 -4.20
N CYS A 52 2.63 -6.23 -3.01
CA CYS A 52 2.90 -7.63 -2.70
C CYS A 52 2.26 -8.02 -1.37
N GLY A 53 1.78 -9.26 -1.29
CA GLY A 53 1.18 -9.76 -0.05
C GLY A 53 0.26 -10.96 -0.26
N PRO A 54 -0.44 -11.38 0.80
CA PRO A 54 -1.36 -12.50 0.74
C PRO A 54 -2.54 -12.21 -0.20
N PRO A 55 -3.29 -13.23 -0.66
CA PRO A 55 -4.43 -13.05 -1.58
C PRO A 55 -5.45 -11.99 -1.13
N GLY A 56 -5.62 -11.80 0.19
CA GLY A 56 -6.48 -10.74 0.75
C GLY A 56 -6.09 -9.31 0.37
N MET A 57 -4.83 -9.07 -0.01
CA MET A 57 -4.33 -7.79 -0.53
C MET A 57 -4.70 -7.56 -2.01
N ALA A 58 -5.20 -8.54 -2.76
CA ALA A 58 -5.72 -8.30 -4.11
C ALA A 58 -6.85 -7.25 -4.13
N ARG A 59 -7.60 -7.12 -3.03
CA ARG A 59 -8.60 -6.05 -2.84
C ARG A 59 -7.99 -4.65 -2.86
N ALA A 60 -6.73 -4.51 -2.45
CA ALA A 60 -6.00 -3.24 -2.50
C ALA A 60 -5.71 -2.81 -3.95
N ALA A 61 -5.42 -3.75 -4.87
CA ALA A 61 -5.26 -3.43 -6.29
C ALA A 61 -6.54 -2.80 -6.88
N ALA A 62 -7.70 -3.41 -6.62
CA ALA A 62 -8.98 -2.84 -7.03
C ALA A 62 -9.28 -1.49 -6.35
N ALA A 63 -8.77 -1.28 -5.12
CA ALA A 63 -8.92 -0.01 -4.44
C ALA A 63 -8.04 1.09 -5.04
N LEU A 64 -6.83 0.76 -5.50
CA LEU A 64 -5.91 1.66 -6.20
C LEU A 64 -6.50 2.15 -7.53
N GLU A 65 -7.09 1.24 -8.32
CA GLU A 65 -7.79 1.63 -9.54
C GLU A 65 -8.94 2.61 -9.24
N LYS A 66 -9.75 2.34 -8.21
CA LYS A 66 -10.84 3.23 -7.75
C LYS A 66 -10.33 4.54 -7.15
N ALA A 67 -9.08 4.57 -6.68
CA ALA A 67 -8.42 5.78 -6.22
C ALA A 67 -7.89 6.64 -7.39
N GLY A 68 -7.91 6.11 -8.62
CA GLY A 68 -7.53 6.81 -9.85
C GLY A 68 -6.17 6.41 -10.40
N VAL A 69 -5.51 5.38 -9.83
CA VAL A 69 -4.23 4.89 -10.36
C VAL A 69 -4.49 4.15 -11.68
N PRO A 70 -3.81 4.51 -12.79
CA PRO A 70 -3.92 3.77 -14.03
C PRO A 70 -3.46 2.32 -13.86
N ALA A 71 -4.21 1.35 -14.40
CA ALA A 71 -3.87 -0.06 -14.27
C ALA A 71 -2.47 -0.41 -14.78
N SER A 72 -1.94 0.32 -15.77
CA SER A 72 -0.58 0.14 -16.29
C SER A 72 0.53 0.49 -15.31
N ARG A 73 0.21 1.20 -14.22
CA ARG A 73 1.13 1.62 -13.14
C ARG A 73 0.96 0.78 -11.87
N ILE A 74 0.05 -0.19 -11.88
CA ILE A 74 -0.17 -1.09 -10.75
C ILE A 74 0.56 -2.40 -11.05
N HIS A 75 1.58 -2.69 -10.26
CA HIS A 75 2.37 -3.91 -10.34
C HIS A 75 2.03 -4.78 -9.13
N SER A 76 1.29 -5.86 -9.36
CA SER A 76 0.88 -6.77 -8.29
C SER A 76 1.57 -8.11 -8.41
N GLU A 77 2.19 -8.56 -7.32
CA GLU A 77 2.73 -9.92 -7.18
C GLU A 77 2.03 -10.63 -6.02
N GLN A 78 1.53 -11.84 -6.26
CA GLN A 78 0.88 -12.65 -5.24
C GLN A 78 1.84 -13.74 -4.79
N PHE A 79 2.19 -13.74 -3.50
CA PHE A 79 2.94 -14.84 -2.89
C PHE A 79 1.95 -15.93 -2.46
N THR A 80 1.59 -16.80 -3.41
CA THR A 80 0.90 -18.05 -3.11
C THR A 80 1.93 -19.14 -2.82
N PHE A 81 1.84 -19.77 -1.64
CA PHE A 81 2.60 -20.98 -1.29
C PHE A 81 1.77 -22.22 -1.57
#